data_AF-A0A3M4T855-F1
#
_entry.id   AF-A0A3M4T855-F1
#
_cell.length_a   1.000
_cell.length_b   1.000
_cell.length_c   1.000
_cell.angle_alpha   90.00
_cell.angle_beta   90.00
_cell.angle_gamma   90.00
#
_symmetry.space_group_name_H-M   'P 1'
#
loop_
_entity.id
_entity.type
_entity.pdbx_description
1 polymer ?
#
loop_
_entity_poly.entity_id
_entity_poly.type
_entity_poly.pdbx_seq_one_letter_code
_entity_poly.pdbx_strand_id
1 'polypeptide(L)'
;MVEMATIRNRGEYQWEAQIRRKGYPAQRKTFETKSDAQAWARMIESEIDRGIFVSRVEAERTAFHQLIDRYISEIAPKHKGAYSEIKRLEALKRHPLATRIVATLTSSDFARYRDERLKIRKGNTVKRELALFQCVIEAARREWGTFAETDELLLKL
;
A
#
# COMPACT_ATOMS: atom_id res chain seq x y z
N MET A 1 -15.77 20.19 17.49
CA MET A 1 -14.65 19.61 16.72
C MET A 1 -13.45 20.50 16.96
N VAL A 2 -12.38 19.97 17.55
CA VAL A 2 -11.14 20.73 17.75
C VAL A 2 -10.34 20.55 16.46
N GLU A 3 -10.16 21.61 15.66
CA GLU A 3 -9.26 21.59 14.48
C GLU A 3 -7.84 21.28 14.98
N MET A 4 -7.24 20.18 14.49
CA MET A 4 -5.91 19.69 14.89
C MET A 4 -4.84 20.04 13.86
N ALA A 5 -5.26 20.46 12.66
CA ALA A 5 -4.42 20.93 11.59
C ALA A 5 -4.03 22.40 11.78
N THR A 6 -2.73 22.67 11.71
CA THR A 6 -2.20 24.04 11.70
C THR A 6 -2.00 24.48 10.25
N ILE A 7 -2.68 25.55 9.85
CA ILE A 7 -2.48 26.19 8.53
C ILE A 7 -1.54 27.39 8.69
N ARG A 8 -0.37 27.32 8.06
CA ARG A 8 0.67 28.36 8.11
C ARG A 8 0.80 29.05 6.75
N ASN A 9 0.77 30.38 6.74
CA ASN A 9 1.14 31.16 5.57
C ASN A 9 2.68 31.31 5.50
N ARG A 10 3.29 30.91 4.39
CA ARG A 10 4.74 30.99 4.15
C ARG A 10 5.13 32.05 3.10
N GLY A 11 4.16 32.68 2.44
CA GLY A 11 4.39 33.65 1.38
C GLY A 11 3.23 33.69 0.38
N GLU A 12 3.37 34.52 -0.66
CA GLU A 12 2.41 34.58 -1.75
C GLU A 12 2.27 33.20 -2.41
N TYR A 13 1.04 32.70 -2.51
CA TYR A 13 0.73 31.35 -2.99
C TYR A 13 1.40 30.20 -2.21
N GLN A 14 1.74 30.41 -0.94
CA GLN A 14 2.34 29.36 -0.11
C GLN A 14 1.60 29.17 1.21
N TRP A 15 0.57 28.32 1.18
CA TRP A 15 -0.19 27.88 2.34
C TRP A 15 0.20 26.47 2.73
N GLU A 16 0.87 26.32 3.87
CA GLU A 16 1.26 25.02 4.41
C GLU A 16 0.21 24.51 5.40
N ALA A 17 -0.29 23.30 5.20
CA ALA A 17 -1.07 22.57 6.18
C ALA A 17 -0.17 21.56 6.91
N GLN A 18 -0.23 21.54 8.24
CA GLN A 18 0.50 20.61 9.10
C GLN A 18 -0.48 19.86 10.01
N ILE A 19 -0.35 18.53 10.09
CA ILE A 19 -1.23 17.67 10.90
C ILE A 19 -0.36 16.83 11.83
N ARG A 20 -0.65 16.91 13.13
CA ARG A 20 0.06 16.17 14.17
C ARG A 20 -0.94 15.45 15.07
N ARG A 21 -0.97 14.12 15.02
CA ARG A 21 -1.80 13.28 15.91
C ARG A 21 -0.95 12.22 16.57
N LYS A 22 -1.18 12.01 17.86
CA LYS A 22 -0.52 10.94 18.63
C LYS A 22 -0.83 9.58 17.98
N GLY A 23 0.21 8.80 17.69
CA GLY A 23 0.08 7.48 17.06
C GLY A 23 0.06 7.48 15.52
N TYR A 24 0.14 8.65 14.87
CA TYR A 24 0.21 8.77 13.41
C TYR A 24 1.42 9.60 12.97
N PRO A 25 2.01 9.32 11.79
CA PRO A 25 3.14 10.09 11.29
C PRO A 25 2.71 11.53 10.96
N ALA A 26 3.56 12.51 11.32
CA ALA A 26 3.29 13.92 11.05
C ALA A 26 3.19 14.18 9.53
N GLN A 27 2.09 14.80 9.11
CA GLN A 27 1.84 15.15 7.70
C GLN A 27 2.03 16.64 7.48
N ARG A 28 2.61 17.01 6.34
CA ARG A 28 2.73 18.40 5.90
C ARG A 28 2.57 18.50 4.39
N LYS A 29 1.86 19.52 3.90
CA LYS A 29 1.76 19.81 2.46
C LYS A 29 1.53 21.29 2.22
N THR A 30 2.10 21.83 1.15
CA THR A 30 1.95 23.24 0.76
C THR A 30 1.01 23.36 -0.45
N PHE A 31 0.22 24.43 -0.48
CA PHE A 31 -0.82 24.73 -1.46
C PHE A 31 -0.76 26.19 -1.87
N GLU A 32 -1.32 26.51 -3.04
CA GLU A 32 -1.40 27.88 -3.55
C GLU A 32 -2.46 28.71 -2.80
N THR A 33 -3.51 28.08 -2.30
CA THR A 33 -4.59 28.77 -1.59
C THR A 33 -4.79 28.23 -0.17
N LYS A 34 -5.25 29.12 0.72
CA LYS A 34 -5.65 28.76 2.09
C LYS A 34 -6.78 27.72 2.09
N SER A 35 -7.71 27.86 1.16
CA SER A 35 -8.88 26.99 1.06
C SER A 35 -8.48 25.56 0.74
N ASP A 36 -7.55 25.37 -0.20
CA ASP A 36 -7.04 24.03 -0.55
C ASP A 36 -6.29 23.40 0.61
N ALA A 37 -5.47 24.20 1.32
CA ALA A 37 -4.76 23.75 2.52
C ALA A 37 -5.74 23.28 3.62
N GLN A 38 -6.83 24.02 3.83
CA GLN A 38 -7.89 23.65 4.78
C GLN A 38 -8.69 22.42 4.34
N ALA A 39 -9.04 22.33 3.06
CA ALA A 39 -9.78 21.19 2.51
C ALA A 39 -8.97 19.89 2.63
N TRP A 40 -7.69 19.95 2.27
CA TRP A 40 -6.78 18.82 2.45
C TRP A 40 -6.60 18.44 3.92
N ALA A 41 -6.42 19.43 4.80
CA ALA A 41 -6.30 19.19 6.23
C ALA A 41 -7.51 18.43 6.79
N ARG A 42 -8.72 18.89 6.48
CA ARG A 42 -9.98 18.26 6.92
C ARG A 42 -10.17 16.86 6.37
N MET A 43 -9.80 16.64 5.11
CA MET A 43 -9.84 15.31 4.49
C MET A 43 -8.96 14.33 5.28
N ILE A 44 -7.70 14.70 5.52
CA ILE A 44 -6.77 13.85 6.26
C ILE A 44 -7.23 13.62 7.70
N GLU A 45 -7.66 14.66 8.42
CA GLU A 45 -8.22 14.48 9.77
C GLU A 45 -9.39 13.51 9.77
N SER A 46 -10.29 13.60 8.78
CA SER A 46 -11.43 12.70 8.64
C SER A 46 -11.00 11.25 8.36
N GLU A 47 -9.98 11.03 7.55
CA GLU A 47 -9.41 9.70 7.32
C GLU A 47 -8.83 9.11 8.61
N ILE A 48 -8.12 9.94 9.40
CA ILE A 48 -7.51 9.49 10.64
C ILE A 48 -8.59 9.20 11.70
N ASP A 49 -9.63 10.02 11.78
CA ASP A 49 -10.78 9.81 12.67
C ASP A 49 -11.55 8.53 12.33
N ARG A 50 -11.64 8.19 11.05
CA ARG A 50 -12.28 6.96 10.56
C ARG A 50 -11.36 5.74 10.65
N GLY A 51 -10.10 5.90 11.03
CA GLY A 51 -9.12 4.81 11.10
C GLY A 51 -8.72 4.24 9.73
N ILE A 52 -9.00 4.97 8.64
CA ILE A 52 -8.67 4.58 7.26
C ILE A 52 -7.47 5.36 6.71
N PHE A 53 -6.86 6.21 7.53
CA PHE A 53 -5.72 7.01 7.11
C PHE A 53 -4.53 6.15 6.72
N VAL A 54 -4.15 6.28 5.46
CA VAL A 54 -2.96 5.68 4.87
C VAL A 54 -1.90 6.77 4.78
N SER A 55 -0.78 6.64 5.51
CA SER A 55 0.31 7.58 5.29
C SER A 55 0.87 7.38 3.89
N ARG A 56 0.65 8.36 3.00
CA ARG A 56 1.22 8.36 1.64
C ARG A 56 2.74 8.12 1.65
N VAL A 57 3.43 8.61 2.70
CA VAL A 57 4.87 8.42 2.93
C VAL A 57 5.23 6.98 3.33
N GLU A 58 4.37 6.26 4.05
CA GLU A 58 4.59 4.83 4.36
C GLU A 58 4.24 3.94 3.16
N ALA A 59 3.17 4.25 2.42
CA ALA A 59 2.81 3.56 1.18
C ALA A 59 3.91 3.69 0.10
N GLU A 60 4.56 4.86 0.00
CA GLU A 60 5.69 5.12 -0.90
C GLU A 60 7.01 4.47 -0.45
N ARG A 61 7.07 3.90 0.77
CA ARG A 61 8.28 3.24 1.30
C ARG A 61 8.12 1.75 1.56
N THR A 62 6.90 1.23 1.51
CA THR A 62 6.65 -0.18 1.76
C THR A 62 7.07 -0.99 0.53
N ALA A 63 8.04 -1.87 0.71
CA ALA A 63 8.42 -2.86 -0.29
C ALA A 63 7.46 -4.05 -0.26
N PHE A 64 7.24 -4.69 -1.41
CA PHE A 64 6.21 -5.73 -1.52
C PHE A 64 6.47 -6.94 -0.62
N HIS A 65 7.74 -7.28 -0.38
CA HIS A 65 8.11 -8.34 0.55
C HIS A 65 7.63 -8.06 1.97
N GLN A 66 7.54 -6.80 2.40
CA GLN A 66 7.05 -6.44 3.73
C GLN A 66 5.54 -6.72 3.86
N LEU A 67 4.78 -6.54 2.79
CA LEU A 67 3.37 -6.96 2.75
C LEU A 67 3.25 -8.49 2.80
N ILE A 68 4.13 -9.20 2.09
CA ILE A 68 4.16 -10.67 2.14
C ILE A 68 4.52 -11.15 3.55
N ASP A 69 5.50 -10.53 4.20
CA ASP A 69 5.89 -10.83 5.59
C ASP A 69 4.71 -10.68 6.54
N ARG A 70 4.01 -9.56 6.44
CA ARG A 70 2.82 -9.29 7.24
C ARG A 70 1.70 -10.29 6.97
N TYR A 71 1.49 -10.64 5.70
CA TYR A 71 0.52 -11.65 5.31
C TYR A 71 0.84 -13.03 5.90
N ILE A 72 2.12 -13.42 5.86
CA ILE A 72 2.62 -14.66 6.46
C ILE A 72 2.41 -14.67 7.98
N SER A 73 2.55 -13.54 8.67
CA SER A 73 2.36 -13.49 10.13
C SER A 73 0.89 -13.40 10.56
N GLU A 74 0.05 -12.66 9.82
CA GLU A 74 -1.28 -12.29 10.29
C GLU A 74 -2.43 -13.11 9.68
N ILE A 75 -2.27 -13.56 8.43
CA ILE A 75 -3.37 -14.13 7.63
C ILE A 75 -3.12 -15.59 7.27
N ALA A 76 -2.00 -15.90 6.61
CA ALA A 76 -1.69 -17.24 6.14
C ALA A 76 -1.77 -18.36 7.21
N PRO A 77 -1.39 -18.14 8.50
CA PRO A 77 -1.48 -19.17 9.54
C PRO A 77 -2.92 -19.61 9.85
N LYS A 78 -3.92 -18.78 9.51
CA LYS A 78 -5.34 -19.06 9.73
C LYS A 78 -5.93 -19.95 8.63
N HIS A 79 -5.20 -20.20 7.54
CA HIS A 79 -5.68 -20.99 6.42
C HIS A 79 -5.45 -22.49 6.64
N LYS A 80 -6.39 -23.33 6.17
CA LYS A 80 -6.28 -24.80 6.21
C LYS A 80 -5.00 -25.33 5.52
N GLY A 81 -4.43 -24.57 4.58
CA GLY A 81 -3.21 -24.91 3.82
C GLY A 81 -1.96 -24.12 4.22
N ALA A 82 -1.95 -23.49 5.41
CA ALA A 82 -0.96 -22.51 5.86
C ALA A 82 0.49 -22.87 5.54
N TYR A 83 0.93 -24.08 5.89
CA TYR A 83 2.33 -24.50 5.67
C TYR A 83 2.76 -24.37 4.20
N SER A 84 1.94 -24.88 3.28
CA SER A 84 2.25 -24.88 1.85
C SER A 84 2.19 -23.48 1.23
N GLU A 85 1.29 -22.65 1.75
CA GLU A 85 1.11 -21.27 1.33
C GLU A 85 2.26 -20.39 1.79
N ILE A 86 2.62 -20.47 3.07
CA ILE A 86 3.77 -19.76 3.65
C ILE A 86 5.06 -20.15 2.92
N LYS A 87 5.30 -21.43 2.67
CA LYS A 87 6.48 -21.87 1.89
C LYS A 87 6.50 -21.28 0.48
N ARG A 88 5.34 -21.12 -0.16
CA ARG A 88 5.25 -20.48 -1.48
C ARG A 88 5.51 -18.99 -1.39
N LEU A 89 4.91 -18.28 -0.44
CA LEU A 89 5.12 -16.86 -0.19
C LEU A 89 6.59 -16.54 0.12
N GLU A 90 7.25 -17.37 0.94
CA GLU A 90 8.70 -17.25 1.21
C GLU A 90 9.56 -17.45 -0.05
N ALA A 91 9.16 -18.34 -0.95
CA ALA A 91 9.83 -18.49 -2.24
C ALA A 91 9.60 -17.28 -3.15
N LEU A 92 8.39 -16.71 -3.13
CA LEU A 92 8.02 -15.52 -3.90
C LEU A 92 8.76 -14.26 -3.44
N LYS A 93 8.99 -14.11 -2.14
CA LYS A 93 9.79 -13.01 -1.56
C LYS A 93 11.21 -12.92 -2.10
N ARG A 94 11.77 -14.03 -2.61
CA ARG A 94 13.12 -14.05 -3.19
C ARG A 94 13.18 -13.46 -4.59
N HIS A 95 12.03 -13.19 -5.21
CA HIS A 95 11.97 -12.59 -6.54
C HIS A 95 12.26 -11.08 -6.46
N PRO A 96 12.99 -10.47 -7.42
CA PRO A 96 13.23 -9.03 -7.47
C PRO A 96 11.95 -8.17 -7.51
N LEU A 97 10.83 -8.74 -7.96
CA LEU A 97 9.52 -8.08 -7.88
C LEU A 97 9.14 -7.73 -6.42
N ALA A 98 9.48 -8.61 -5.47
CA ALA A 98 9.14 -8.43 -4.06
C ALA A 98 9.93 -7.29 -3.40
N THR A 99 11.08 -6.90 -3.95
CA THR A 99 11.87 -5.76 -3.42
C THR A 99 11.39 -4.41 -3.95
N ARG A 100 10.45 -4.38 -4.90
CA ARG A 100 9.91 -3.13 -5.43
C ARG A 100 8.97 -2.47 -4.43
N ILE A 101 8.96 -1.15 -4.47
CA ILE A 101 8.00 -0.34 -3.71
C ILE A 101 6.62 -0.64 -4.24
N VAL A 102 5.73 -0.97 -3.31
CA VAL A 102 4.35 -1.38 -3.56
C VAL A 102 3.59 -0.35 -4.41
N ALA A 103 3.72 0.93 -4.06
CA ALA A 103 3.09 2.03 -4.79
C ALA A 103 3.60 2.21 -6.24
N THR A 104 4.71 1.58 -6.61
CA THR A 104 5.29 1.65 -7.97
C THR A 104 4.95 0.43 -8.83
N LEU A 105 4.29 -0.58 -8.26
CA LEU A 105 3.95 -1.80 -8.98
C LEU A 105 2.81 -1.55 -9.96
N THR A 106 3.02 -2.00 -11.19
CA THR A 106 2.03 -1.90 -12.28
C THR A 106 1.62 -3.29 -12.76
N SER A 107 0.52 -3.37 -13.52
CA SER A 107 0.09 -4.61 -14.20
C SER A 107 1.19 -5.20 -15.11
N SER A 108 2.02 -4.35 -15.71
CA SER A 108 3.15 -4.75 -16.55
C SER A 108 4.25 -5.48 -15.77
N ASP A 109 4.44 -5.15 -14.49
CA ASP A 109 5.44 -5.83 -13.65
C ASP A 109 5.01 -7.28 -13.33
N PHE A 110 3.72 -7.51 -13.11
CA PHE A 110 3.17 -8.86 -12.92
C PHE A 110 3.11 -9.66 -14.22
N ALA A 111 2.85 -9.01 -15.37
CA ALA A 111 2.95 -9.64 -16.68
C ALA A 111 4.40 -10.09 -16.96
N ARG A 112 5.39 -9.24 -16.67
CA ARG A 112 6.82 -9.59 -16.77
C ARG A 112 7.16 -10.78 -15.86
N TYR A 113 6.72 -10.74 -14.60
CA TYR A 113 6.85 -11.88 -13.69
C TYR A 113 6.26 -13.16 -14.26
N ARG A 114 5.03 -13.11 -14.78
CA ARG A 114 4.36 -14.26 -15.41
C ARG A 114 5.22 -14.84 -16.53
N ASP A 115 5.66 -14.00 -17.46
CA ASP A 115 6.40 -14.44 -18.66
C ASP A 115 7.78 -15.00 -18.31
N GLU A 116 8.46 -14.42 -17.30
CA GLU A 116 9.70 -14.97 -16.74
C GLU A 116 9.49 -16.33 -16.10
N ARG A 117 8.44 -16.48 -15.28
CA ARG A 117 8.16 -17.73 -14.56
C ARG A 117 7.68 -18.85 -15.47
N LEU A 118 6.94 -18.54 -16.53
CA LEU A 118 6.47 -19.53 -17.51
C LEU A 118 7.63 -20.22 -18.25
N LYS A 119 8.83 -19.62 -18.29
CA LYS A 119 10.03 -20.27 -18.84
C LYS A 119 10.53 -21.45 -17.98
N ILE A 120 10.24 -21.44 -16.68
CA ILE A 120 10.80 -22.39 -15.70
C ILE A 120 9.75 -23.16 -14.91
N ARG A 121 8.46 -22.78 -14.98
CA ARG A 121 7.34 -23.38 -14.24
C ARG A 121 6.15 -23.63 -15.14
N LYS A 122 5.31 -24.60 -14.77
CA LYS A 122 4.05 -24.88 -15.45
C LYS A 122 3.04 -23.75 -15.20
N GLY A 123 2.17 -23.50 -16.17
CA GLY A 123 1.19 -22.40 -16.11
C GLY A 123 0.30 -22.43 -14.86
N ASN A 124 -0.14 -23.60 -14.40
CA ASN A 124 -0.94 -23.72 -13.17
C ASN A 124 -0.16 -23.27 -11.91
N THR A 125 1.16 -23.49 -11.88
CA THR A 125 2.01 -23.01 -10.79
C THR A 125 2.10 -21.48 -10.83
N VAL A 126 2.37 -20.89 -12.00
CA VAL A 126 2.46 -19.44 -12.16
C VAL A 126 1.13 -18.75 -11.80
N LYS A 127 0.00 -19.33 -12.22
CA LYS A 127 -1.33 -18.84 -11.84
C LYS A 127 -1.54 -18.79 -10.33
N ARG A 128 -1.14 -19.85 -9.61
CA ARG A 128 -1.22 -19.89 -8.14
C ARG A 128 -0.30 -18.87 -7.46
N GLU A 129 0.86 -18.60 -8.05
CA GLU A 129 1.78 -17.57 -7.55
C GLU A 129 1.19 -16.17 -7.70
N LEU A 130 0.63 -15.84 -8.86
CA LEU A 130 -0.05 -14.57 -9.10
C LEU A 130 -1.28 -14.39 -8.21
N ALA A 131 -2.08 -15.44 -8.02
CA ALA A 131 -3.23 -15.41 -7.12
C ALA A 131 -2.81 -15.10 -5.67
N LEU A 132 -1.66 -15.61 -5.20
CA LEU A 132 -1.15 -15.27 -3.88
C LEU A 132 -0.72 -13.80 -3.79
N PHE A 133 -0.06 -13.27 -4.83
CA PHE A 133 0.24 -11.83 -4.86
C PHE A 133 -1.02 -10.98 -4.79
N GLN A 134 -2.07 -11.37 -5.51
CA GLN A 134 -3.36 -10.71 -5.43
C GLN A 134 -3.96 -10.75 -4.01
N CYS A 135 -3.94 -11.91 -3.34
CA CYS A 135 -4.40 -12.03 -1.95
C CYS A 135 -3.65 -11.11 -0.99
N VAL A 136 -2.32 -11.00 -1.14
CA VAL A 136 -1.49 -10.11 -0.31
C VAL A 136 -1.83 -8.64 -0.55
N ILE A 137 -1.97 -8.23 -1.80
CA ILE A 137 -2.31 -6.85 -2.18
C ILE A 137 -3.71 -6.49 -1.66
N GLU A 138 -4.67 -7.41 -1.78
CA GLU A 138 -6.04 -7.17 -1.34
C GLU A 138 -6.15 -7.09 0.19
N ALA A 139 -5.40 -7.92 0.92
CA ALA A 139 -5.27 -7.79 2.37
C ALA A 139 -4.68 -6.42 2.76
N ALA A 140 -3.62 -5.99 2.07
CA ALA A 140 -3.00 -4.69 2.32
C ALA A 140 -3.94 -3.51 2.04
N ARG A 141 -4.79 -3.64 1.02
CA ARG A 141 -5.81 -2.65 0.67
C ARG A 141 -6.94 -2.60 1.71
N ARG A 142 -7.48 -3.75 2.12
CA ARG A 142 -8.68 -3.82 2.96
C ARG A 142 -8.39 -3.64 4.45
N GLU A 143 -7.31 -4.22 4.93
CA GLU A 143 -7.09 -4.40 6.37
C GLU A 143 -5.96 -3.51 6.91
N TRP A 144 -5.00 -3.13 6.06
CA TRP A 144 -3.78 -2.47 6.53
C TRP A 144 -3.67 -0.99 6.14
N GLY A 145 -4.61 -0.48 5.36
CA GLY A 145 -4.61 0.92 4.94
C GLY A 145 -3.23 1.34 4.41
N THR A 146 -2.57 0.50 3.62
CA THR A 146 -1.21 0.78 3.09
C THR A 146 -1.25 1.07 1.59
N PHE A 147 -2.43 0.98 0.96
CA PHE A 147 -2.62 1.12 -0.47
C PHE A 147 -3.68 2.19 -0.78
N ALA A 148 -3.26 3.23 -1.49
CA ALA A 148 -4.19 4.13 -2.17
C ALA A 148 -4.46 3.55 -3.57
N GLU A 149 -5.71 3.18 -3.80
CA GLU A 149 -6.34 2.95 -5.11
C GLU A 149 -5.47 2.27 -6.18
N THR A 150 -5.36 0.95 -6.08
CA THR A 150 -4.78 0.13 -7.14
C THR A 150 -5.74 0.06 -8.33
N ASP A 151 -5.19 0.30 -9.53
CA ASP A 151 -5.83 0.08 -10.83
C ASP A 151 -6.63 -1.23 -10.82
N GLU A 152 -7.94 -1.15 -11.09
CA GLU A 152 -8.90 -2.25 -11.02
C GLU A 152 -8.49 -3.47 -11.88
N LEU A 153 -7.56 -3.25 -12.82
CA LEU A 153 -6.93 -4.24 -13.68
C LEU A 153 -5.99 -5.22 -12.94
N LEU A 154 -5.39 -4.82 -11.82
CA LEU A 154 -4.57 -5.73 -11.00
C LEU A 154 -5.40 -6.79 -10.27
N LEU A 155 -6.71 -6.60 -10.16
CA LEU A 155 -7.67 -7.56 -9.59
C LEU A 155 -8.16 -8.61 -10.59
N LYS A 156 -7.82 -8.47 -11.88
CA LYS A 156 -8.29 -9.34 -12.98
C LYS A 156 -7.19 -10.24 -13.59
N LEU A 157 -5.97 -10.25 -13.01
CA LEU A 157 -4.90 -11.19 -13.36
C LEU A 157 -5.18 -12.60 -12.83
#